data_AF-A0A955RXJ7-F1
#
_entry.id   AF-A0A955RXJ7-F1
#
_cell.length_a   1.000
_cell.length_b   1.000
_cell.length_c   1.000
_cell.angle_alpha   90.00
_cell.angle_beta   90.00
_cell.angle_gamma   90.00
#
_symmetry.space_group_name_H-M   'P 1'
#
loop_
_entity.id
_entity.type
_entity.pdbx_description
1 polymer ?
#
loop_
_entity_poly.entity_id
_entity_poly.type
_entity_poly.pdbx_seq_one_letter_code
_entity_poly.pdbx_strand_id
1 'polypeptide(L)'
;LVDMNGDGLGDWVEENTVYLNTGGGWEATSSWPSLPVSNIHLENRLVDVNGDLLPDIVTFKKESWDPSWEEDDVYTKSVRLNQGDGTWVVDSALADTLPGDLYWYHHGYPSGHSEYIRDVFFVDMNGDGLNDWIYDGYVYLNTGAGWATTSSWARLQSGSESFDAKWRLSDVNGDGLPDLIKSDTVMYESQLSGTDTYKDDV
;
A
#
# COMPACT_ATOMS: atom_id res chain seq x y z
N LEU A 1 3.65 3.16 -13.45
CA LEU A 1 3.52 4.45 -14.14
C LEU A 1 2.80 5.40 -13.20
N VAL A 2 3.24 6.63 -13.07
CA VAL A 2 2.68 7.65 -12.17
C VAL A 2 3.08 9.02 -12.69
N ASP A 3 2.18 10.00 -12.76
CA ASP A 3 2.51 11.35 -13.25
C ASP A 3 3.33 12.10 -12.18
N MET A 4 4.64 12.25 -12.39
CA MET A 4 5.56 12.80 -11.39
C MET A 4 5.63 14.33 -11.46
N ASN A 5 5.35 14.92 -12.62
CA ASN A 5 5.52 16.36 -12.87
C ASN A 5 4.18 17.11 -13.04
N GLY A 6 3.05 16.40 -13.01
CA GLY A 6 1.70 16.96 -13.13
C GLY A 6 1.33 17.39 -14.55
N ASP A 7 2.00 16.86 -15.58
CA ASP A 7 1.71 17.21 -16.98
C ASP A 7 0.56 16.41 -17.60
N GLY A 8 -0.01 15.46 -16.85
CA GLY A 8 -1.10 14.59 -17.24
C GLY A 8 -0.65 13.33 -17.98
N LEU A 9 0.66 13.12 -18.17
CA LEU A 9 1.23 11.90 -18.72
C LEU A 9 1.80 11.06 -17.59
N GLY A 10 1.39 9.79 -17.52
CA GLY A 10 1.98 8.88 -16.55
C GLY A 10 3.46 8.70 -16.85
N ASP A 11 4.30 8.85 -15.82
CA ASP A 11 5.76 8.70 -15.88
C ASP A 11 6.24 7.31 -15.42
N TRP A 12 7.47 6.92 -15.78
CA TRP A 12 8.07 5.64 -15.41
C TRP A 12 9.09 5.90 -14.30
N VAL A 13 8.94 5.17 -13.20
CA VAL A 13 9.92 5.16 -12.11
C VAL A 13 10.50 3.77 -11.98
N GLU A 14 11.83 3.67 -12.05
CA GLU A 14 12.58 2.44 -11.83
C GLU A 14 13.58 2.66 -10.71
N GLU A 15 13.49 1.85 -9.65
CA GLU A 15 14.29 2.00 -8.43
C GLU A 15 14.17 3.41 -7.83
N ASN A 16 15.13 4.29 -8.13
CA ASN A 16 15.17 5.69 -7.73
C ASN A 16 15.33 6.65 -8.92
N THR A 17 15.13 6.20 -10.15
CA THR A 17 15.27 7.01 -11.36
C THR A 17 13.90 7.29 -11.96
N VAL A 18 13.66 8.55 -12.32
CA VAL A 18 12.43 8.99 -13.01
C VAL A 18 12.73 9.18 -14.49
N TYR A 19 11.90 8.59 -15.33
CA TYR A 19 11.88 8.78 -16.78
C TYR A 19 10.59 9.52 -17.11
N LEU A 20 10.68 10.73 -17.64
CA LEU A 20 9.51 11.52 -18.00
C LEU A 20 8.94 11.06 -19.33
N ASN A 21 7.61 11.04 -19.39
CA ASN A 21 6.87 10.75 -20.61
C ASN A 21 6.72 12.01 -21.44
N THR A 22 7.26 12.04 -22.66
CA THR A 22 7.16 13.21 -23.56
C THR A 22 5.99 13.11 -24.54
N GLY A 23 5.16 12.07 -24.43
CA GLY A 23 4.15 11.69 -25.42
C GLY A 23 4.73 11.00 -26.66
N GLY A 24 6.05 11.07 -26.87
CA GLY A 24 6.78 10.34 -27.91
C GLY A 24 7.63 9.17 -27.38
N GLY A 25 7.75 9.05 -26.05
CA GLY A 25 8.58 8.06 -25.39
C GLY A 25 9.02 8.50 -24.00
N TRP A 26 10.11 7.90 -23.53
CA TRP A 26 10.64 8.05 -22.18
C TRP A 26 12.01 8.69 -22.19
N GLU A 27 12.18 9.78 -21.44
CA GLU A 27 13.45 10.49 -21.35
C GLU A 27 13.91 10.58 -19.88
N ALA A 28 15.10 10.04 -19.59
CA ALA A 28 15.79 10.36 -18.35
C ALA A 28 16.30 11.80 -18.46
N THR A 29 15.70 12.71 -17.70
CA THR A 29 16.08 14.13 -17.72
C THR A 29 17.11 14.44 -16.64
N SER A 30 18.07 15.31 -16.95
CA SER A 30 18.99 15.85 -15.94
C SER A 30 18.32 16.78 -14.92
N SER A 31 17.07 17.22 -15.19
CA SER A 31 16.31 18.08 -14.29
C SER A 31 15.66 17.33 -13.13
N TRP A 32 15.46 16.01 -13.26
CA TRP A 32 15.02 15.15 -12.17
C TRP A 32 16.23 14.41 -11.60
N PRO A 33 16.76 14.82 -10.43
CA PRO A 33 17.77 14.02 -9.75
C PRO A 33 17.16 12.66 -9.35
N SER A 34 18.02 11.69 -9.01
CA SER A 34 17.56 10.46 -8.38
C SER A 34 16.64 10.79 -7.20
N LEU A 35 15.57 10.02 -7.04
CA LEU A 35 14.67 10.13 -5.91
C LEU A 35 15.46 10.17 -4.60
N PRO A 36 14.97 10.89 -3.57
CA PRO A 36 15.63 11.00 -2.27
C PRO A 36 15.54 9.73 -1.41
N VAL A 37 15.36 8.57 -2.06
CA VAL A 37 15.28 7.21 -1.54
C VAL A 37 15.96 6.26 -2.53
N SER A 38 16.41 5.09 -2.08
CA SER A 38 17.06 4.10 -2.96
C SER A 38 16.08 3.24 -3.75
N ASN A 39 14.81 3.19 -3.34
CA ASN A 39 13.77 2.38 -3.95
C ASN A 39 12.38 2.97 -3.67
N ILE A 40 11.38 2.60 -4.47
CA ILE A 40 9.97 2.98 -4.30
C ILE A 40 9.08 1.80 -3.88
N HIS A 41 9.69 0.77 -3.30
CA HIS A 41 9.03 -0.45 -2.83
C HIS A 41 9.26 -0.62 -1.32
N LEU A 42 8.84 -1.76 -0.75
CA LEU A 42 9.12 -2.12 0.65
C LEU A 42 8.68 -1.02 1.64
N GLU A 43 9.61 -0.30 2.26
CA GLU A 43 9.35 0.80 3.19
C GLU A 43 8.84 2.08 2.56
N ASN A 44 8.92 2.22 1.22
CA ASN A 44 8.55 3.43 0.48
C ASN A 44 7.29 3.21 -0.38
N ARG A 45 6.47 4.25 -0.52
CA ARG A 45 5.36 4.31 -1.48
C ARG A 45 5.33 5.69 -2.15
N LEU A 46 4.96 5.70 -3.44
CA LEU A 46 4.61 6.91 -4.18
C LEU A 46 3.09 7.09 -4.15
N VAL A 47 2.63 8.14 -3.49
CA VAL A 47 1.21 8.45 -3.28
C VAL A 47 1.03 9.92 -2.98
N ASP A 48 0.02 10.56 -3.55
CA ASP A 48 -0.41 11.90 -3.15
C ASP A 48 -1.04 11.84 -1.75
N VAL A 49 -0.37 12.46 -0.76
CA VAL A 49 -0.85 12.51 0.63
C VAL A 49 -1.29 13.89 1.08
N ASN A 50 -1.03 14.93 0.30
CA ASN A 50 -1.35 16.32 0.65
C ASN A 50 -2.47 16.91 -0.23
N GLY A 51 -2.94 16.19 -1.24
CA GLY A 51 -4.00 16.58 -2.17
C GLY A 51 -3.57 17.53 -3.28
N ASP A 52 -2.27 17.62 -3.60
CA ASP A 52 -1.76 18.49 -4.66
C ASP A 52 -1.73 17.83 -6.05
N LEU A 53 -2.20 16.58 -6.15
CA LEU A 53 -2.24 15.74 -7.34
C LEU A 53 -0.86 15.30 -7.86
N LEU A 54 0.20 15.48 -7.05
CA LEU A 54 1.52 14.93 -7.31
C LEU A 54 1.79 13.74 -6.36
N PRO A 55 2.49 12.70 -6.82
CA PRO A 55 2.88 11.59 -5.96
C PRO A 55 3.99 12.03 -5.01
N ASP A 56 3.73 11.91 -3.71
CA ASP A 56 4.72 12.12 -2.66
C ASP A 56 5.41 10.81 -2.29
N ILE A 57 6.58 10.89 -1.64
CA ILE A 57 7.23 9.71 -1.07
C ILE A 57 6.86 9.60 0.42
N VAL A 58 6.20 8.51 0.76
CA VAL A 58 5.99 8.08 2.14
C VAL A 58 6.95 6.95 2.46
N THR A 59 7.73 7.12 3.53
CA THR A 59 8.56 6.07 4.13
C THR A 59 8.03 5.73 5.50
N PHE A 60 7.76 4.45 5.76
CA PHE A 60 7.50 3.97 7.12
C PHE A 60 8.01 2.54 7.29
N LYS A 61 9.15 2.41 7.97
CA LYS A 61 9.77 1.14 8.35
C LYS A 61 9.67 0.92 9.85
N LYS A 62 9.26 -0.29 10.25
CA LYS A 62 9.47 -0.84 11.59
C LYS A 62 10.69 -1.76 11.56
N GLU A 63 11.63 -1.59 12.48
CA GLU A 63 12.70 -2.54 12.75
C GLU A 63 12.57 -3.06 14.16
N SER A 64 12.45 -4.38 14.34
CA SER A 64 12.41 -5.00 15.66
C SER A 64 13.67 -5.80 15.90
N TRP A 65 14.18 -5.73 17.11
CA TRP A 65 15.28 -6.55 17.59
C TRP A 65 14.77 -7.38 18.76
N ASP A 66 14.90 -8.69 18.67
CA ASP A 66 14.67 -9.61 19.80
C ASP A 66 16.03 -10.02 20.39
N PRO A 67 16.66 -9.21 21.26
CA PRO A 67 17.55 -9.76 22.26
C PRO A 67 16.66 -10.59 23.21
N SER A 68 17.15 -11.78 23.60
CA SER A 68 16.50 -12.83 24.41
C SER A 68 15.61 -12.45 25.63
N TRP A 69 15.39 -11.17 25.95
CA TRP A 69 14.64 -10.69 27.10
C TRP A 69 13.70 -9.48 26.85
N GLU A 70 13.81 -8.65 25.79
CA GLU A 70 12.86 -7.54 25.48
C GLU A 70 12.91 -7.14 23.98
N GLU A 71 11.76 -6.91 23.32
CA GLU A 71 11.70 -6.44 21.91
C GLU A 71 11.91 -4.92 21.84
N ASP A 72 12.96 -4.49 21.14
CA ASP A 72 13.24 -3.08 20.86
C ASP A 72 12.80 -2.71 19.44
N ASP A 73 11.73 -1.90 19.35
CA ASP A 73 11.18 -1.39 18.09
C ASP A 73 11.79 -0.02 17.72
N VAL A 74 12.35 0.08 16.52
CA VAL A 74 12.85 1.32 15.90
C VAL A 74 11.99 1.66 14.70
N TYR A 75 11.52 2.90 14.62
CA TYR A 75 10.68 3.37 13.52
C TYR A 75 11.41 4.41 12.68
N THR A 76 11.48 4.18 11.36
CA THR A 76 11.93 5.19 10.39
C THR A 76 10.70 5.71 9.66
N LYS A 77 10.37 6.99 9.85
CA LYS A 77 9.23 7.66 9.21
C LYS A 77 9.70 8.91 8.46
N SER A 78 9.22 9.09 7.23
CA SER A 78 9.36 10.37 6.53
C SER A 78 8.26 10.56 5.50
N VAL A 79 7.83 11.80 5.34
CA VAL A 79 7.03 12.24 4.18
C VAL A 79 7.85 13.27 3.42
N ARG A 80 8.01 13.05 2.12
CA ARG A 80 8.69 13.97 1.21
C ARG A 80 7.70 14.37 0.13
N LEU A 81 7.30 15.64 0.17
CA LEU A 81 6.36 16.23 -0.75
C LEU A 81 7.05 16.53 -2.08
N ASN A 82 6.47 16.05 -3.16
CA ASN A 82 6.93 16.33 -4.52
C ASN A 82 6.57 17.77 -4.89
N GLN A 83 7.44 18.48 -5.61
CA GLN A 83 7.16 19.85 -6.07
C GLN A 83 6.92 19.93 -7.59
N GLY A 84 6.95 18.78 -8.28
CA GLY A 84 6.70 18.67 -9.73
C GLY A 84 7.89 19.07 -10.60
N ASP A 85 8.93 19.64 -10.01
CA ASP A 85 10.14 20.10 -10.70
C ASP A 85 11.38 19.25 -10.40
N GLY A 86 11.19 18.09 -9.77
CA GLY A 86 12.25 17.19 -9.31
C GLY A 86 12.81 17.53 -7.93
N THR A 87 12.30 18.56 -7.26
CA THR A 87 12.64 18.88 -5.87
C THR A 87 11.62 18.31 -4.89
N TRP A 88 12.05 18.17 -3.63
CA TRP A 88 11.30 17.52 -2.56
C TRP A 88 11.37 18.31 -1.26
N VAL A 89 10.22 18.47 -0.58
CA VAL A 89 10.12 19.12 0.74
C VAL A 89 9.80 18.08 1.79
N VAL A 90 10.54 18.03 2.91
CA VAL A 90 10.22 17.13 4.02
C VAL A 90 9.08 17.72 4.84
N ASP A 91 8.03 16.95 5.06
CA ASP A 91 6.95 17.27 6.00
C ASP A 91 7.03 16.37 7.23
N SER A 92 7.64 16.89 8.30
CA SER A 92 7.76 16.15 9.57
C SER A 92 6.43 16.04 10.31
N ALA A 93 5.55 17.04 10.18
CA ALA A 93 4.28 17.05 10.89
C ALA A 93 3.36 15.96 10.33
N LEU A 94 3.30 15.84 9.01
CA LEU A 94 2.54 14.78 8.35
C LEU A 94 3.15 13.40 8.66
N ALA A 95 4.48 13.27 8.67
CA ALA A 95 5.16 12.03 9.03
C ALA A 95 4.82 11.51 10.44
N ASP A 96 4.60 12.40 11.40
CA ASP A 96 4.21 12.03 12.77
C ASP A 96 2.79 11.45 12.87
N THR A 97 1.94 11.72 11.86
CA THR A 97 0.55 11.27 11.83
C THR A 97 0.34 9.96 11.06
N LEU A 98 1.41 9.39 10.47
CA LEU A 98 1.29 8.18 9.65
C LEU A 98 0.67 7.00 10.43
N PRO A 99 -0.39 6.35 9.90
CA PRO A 99 -1.15 5.33 10.63
C PRO A 99 -0.42 4.03 10.98
N GLY A 100 0.50 3.56 10.13
CA GLY A 100 1.14 2.25 10.30
C GLY A 100 2.31 2.02 9.36
N ASP A 101 3.19 1.07 9.70
CA ASP A 101 4.35 0.72 8.88
C ASP A 101 3.95 0.17 7.50
N LEU A 102 4.80 0.43 6.51
CA LEU A 102 4.71 -0.17 5.17
C LEU A 102 5.54 -1.45 5.09
N TYR A 103 6.54 -1.56 5.97
CA TYR A 103 7.51 -2.64 5.98
C TYR A 103 8.03 -2.88 7.39
N TRP A 104 8.08 -4.15 7.79
CA TRP A 104 8.64 -4.58 9.07
C TRP A 104 9.81 -5.53 8.85
N TYR A 105 10.96 -5.14 9.39
CA TYR A 105 12.17 -5.95 9.40
C TYR A 105 12.43 -6.45 10.83
N HIS A 106 12.38 -7.76 11.05
CA HIS A 106 12.53 -8.36 12.36
C HIS A 106 13.86 -9.12 12.45
N HIS A 107 14.75 -8.73 13.37
CA HIS A 107 16.00 -9.41 13.66
C HIS A 107 15.79 -10.51 14.72
N GLY A 108 16.01 -11.77 14.34
CA GLY A 108 15.87 -12.92 15.24
C GLY A 108 17.21 -13.35 15.86
N TYR A 109 17.23 -13.59 17.18
CA TYR A 109 18.36 -14.20 17.89
C TYR A 109 18.39 -15.73 17.71
N PRO A 110 19.57 -16.41 17.68
CA PRO A 110 20.94 -15.88 17.66
C PRO A 110 21.42 -15.42 16.27
N SER A 111 20.69 -15.78 15.22
CA SER A 111 20.88 -15.29 13.86
C SER A 111 19.63 -15.54 13.02
N GLY A 112 19.23 -14.55 12.23
CA GLY A 112 18.08 -14.64 11.34
C GLY A 112 17.43 -13.27 11.15
N HIS A 113 16.68 -13.11 10.07
CA HIS A 113 15.77 -11.99 9.90
C HIS A 113 14.49 -12.45 9.20
N SER A 114 13.42 -11.69 9.38
CA SER A 114 12.16 -11.85 8.65
C SER A 114 11.71 -10.49 8.16
N GLU A 115 11.22 -10.47 6.93
CA GLU A 115 10.78 -9.26 6.25
C GLU A 115 9.29 -9.37 5.95
N TYR A 116 8.52 -8.38 6.38
CA TYR A 116 7.09 -8.33 6.17
C TYR A 116 6.76 -7.07 5.40
N ILE A 117 6.36 -7.24 4.14
CA ILE A 117 5.77 -6.16 3.34
C ILE A 117 4.30 -6.07 3.73
N ARG A 118 3.82 -4.87 4.07
CA ARG A 118 2.43 -4.66 4.43
C ARG A 118 1.59 -4.44 3.18
N ASP A 119 0.45 -5.12 3.13
CA ASP A 119 -0.62 -4.83 2.18
C ASP A 119 -1.34 -3.56 2.65
N VAL A 120 -0.94 -2.43 2.07
CA VAL A 120 -1.50 -1.11 2.32
C VAL A 120 -2.09 -0.56 1.03
N PHE A 121 -3.29 -0.02 1.11
CA PHE A 121 -3.95 0.63 -0.01
C PHE A 121 -4.07 2.12 0.27
N PHE A 122 -3.94 2.90 -0.80
CA PHE A 122 -4.17 4.34 -0.80
C PHE A 122 -5.29 4.62 -1.79
N VAL A 123 -6.45 4.99 -1.27
CA VAL A 123 -7.61 5.29 -2.11
C VAL A 123 -8.55 6.23 -1.37
N ASP A 124 -9.13 7.18 -2.07
CA ASP A 124 -10.19 8.04 -1.55
C ASP A 124 -11.45 7.20 -1.29
N MET A 125 -11.72 6.88 -0.02
CA MET A 125 -12.85 6.04 0.38
C MET A 125 -14.13 6.85 0.60
N ASN A 126 -14.02 8.16 0.79
CA ASN A 126 -15.13 9.02 1.18
C ASN A 126 -15.55 10.02 0.09
N GLY A 127 -14.80 10.09 -1.01
CA GLY A 127 -15.05 10.96 -2.17
C GLY A 127 -14.62 12.41 -1.98
N ASP A 128 -13.70 12.71 -1.04
CA ASP A 128 -13.24 14.08 -0.76
C ASP A 128 -12.04 14.53 -1.61
N GLY A 129 -11.49 13.62 -2.42
CA GLY A 129 -10.36 13.85 -3.30
C GLY A 129 -9.00 13.63 -2.65
N LEU A 130 -8.94 13.18 -1.39
CA LEU A 130 -7.69 12.83 -0.71
C LEU A 130 -7.57 11.31 -0.59
N ASN A 131 -6.38 10.77 -0.86
CA ASN A 131 -6.15 9.34 -0.67
C ASN A 131 -6.16 8.98 0.83
N ASP A 132 -7.07 8.09 1.22
CA ASP A 132 -7.11 7.52 2.56
C ASP A 132 -6.13 6.35 2.69
N TRP A 133 -5.69 6.07 3.91
CA TRP A 133 -4.76 4.98 4.22
C TRP A 133 -5.52 3.76 4.74
N ILE A 134 -5.38 2.63 4.07
CA ILE A 134 -5.99 1.37 4.50
C ILE A 134 -4.90 0.42 4.96
N TYR A 135 -4.94 0.03 6.23
CA TYR A 135 -3.94 -0.84 6.86
C TYR A 135 -4.61 -1.86 7.78
N ASP A 136 -4.29 -3.14 7.60
CA ASP A 136 -4.90 -4.26 8.34
C ASP A 136 -6.44 -4.24 8.33
N GLY A 137 -7.00 -3.76 7.21
CA GLY A 137 -8.42 -3.56 7.01
C GLY A 137 -9.01 -2.33 7.72
N TYR A 138 -8.24 -1.57 8.50
CA TYR A 138 -8.66 -0.30 9.07
C TYR A 138 -8.54 0.81 8.04
N VAL A 139 -9.54 1.68 7.98
CA VAL A 139 -9.53 2.90 7.16
C VAL A 139 -9.14 4.09 8.03
N TYR A 140 -8.13 4.81 7.61
CA TYR A 140 -7.67 6.06 8.20
C TYR A 140 -7.90 7.17 7.18
N LEU A 141 -8.83 8.07 7.47
CA LEU A 141 -9.20 9.16 6.57
C LEU A 141 -8.11 10.21 6.53
N ASN A 142 -7.69 10.60 5.33
CA ASN A 142 -6.80 11.73 5.15
C ASN A 142 -7.60 13.03 5.35
N THR A 143 -7.03 13.97 6.10
CA THR A 143 -7.65 15.26 6.42
C THR A 143 -6.91 16.45 5.82
N GLY A 144 -5.87 16.19 5.03
CA GLY A 144 -4.91 17.17 4.52
C GLY A 144 -3.88 17.64 5.55
N ALA A 145 -4.10 17.35 6.84
CA ALA A 145 -3.16 17.64 7.94
C ALA A 145 -2.67 16.38 8.66
N GLY A 146 -3.05 15.20 8.17
CA GLY A 146 -2.80 13.90 8.79
C GLY A 146 -4.00 12.99 8.69
N TRP A 147 -3.99 11.93 9.49
CA TRP A 147 -4.99 10.86 9.41
C TRP A 147 -5.89 10.77 10.65
N ALA A 148 -7.17 10.53 10.41
CA ALA A 148 -8.18 10.32 11.45
C ALA A 148 -8.85 8.95 11.31
N THR A 149 -9.14 8.29 12.43
CA THR A 149 -9.98 7.07 12.42
C THR A 149 -11.45 7.46 12.52
N THR A 150 -12.34 6.73 11.85
CA THR A 150 -13.78 6.85 12.07
C THR A 150 -14.36 5.57 12.65
N SER A 151 -15.22 5.70 13.65
CA SER A 151 -15.84 4.57 14.35
C SER A 151 -16.88 3.80 13.52
N SER A 152 -17.30 4.34 12.37
CA SER A 152 -18.32 3.75 11.50
C SER A 152 -17.77 2.93 10.33
N TRP A 153 -16.45 2.98 10.07
CA TRP A 153 -15.78 2.28 8.96
C TRP A 153 -14.53 1.53 9.40
N ALA A 154 -14.43 1.24 10.71
CA ALA A 154 -13.17 0.89 11.34
C ALA A 154 -12.55 -0.40 10.80
N ARG A 155 -13.29 -1.29 10.13
CA ARG A 155 -12.68 -2.48 9.53
C ARG A 155 -13.46 -2.96 8.31
N LEU A 156 -12.79 -2.98 7.15
CA LEU A 156 -13.34 -3.38 5.85
C LEU A 156 -13.76 -4.86 5.80
N GLN A 157 -13.23 -5.70 6.71
CA GLN A 157 -13.54 -7.12 6.79
C GLN A 157 -14.16 -7.50 8.14
N SER A 158 -15.12 -8.42 8.12
CA SER A 158 -15.73 -9.01 9.31
C SER A 158 -14.93 -10.21 9.83
N GLY A 159 -14.90 -10.43 11.16
CA GLY A 159 -14.31 -11.63 11.76
C GLY A 159 -12.79 -11.55 11.94
N SER A 160 -12.10 -12.68 12.09
CA SER A 160 -10.67 -12.73 12.40
C SER A 160 -9.78 -12.91 11.16
N GLU A 161 -10.31 -12.71 9.96
CA GLU A 161 -9.54 -12.84 8.72
C GLU A 161 -8.47 -11.75 8.63
N SER A 162 -7.34 -12.06 7.98
CA SER A 162 -6.28 -11.10 7.68
C SER A 162 -6.62 -10.32 6.40
N PHE A 163 -6.27 -9.04 6.40
CA PHE A 163 -6.38 -8.21 5.19
C PHE A 163 -5.13 -8.45 4.35
N ASP A 164 -5.22 -9.41 3.42
CA ASP A 164 -4.12 -9.89 2.60
C ASP A 164 -4.32 -9.64 1.10
N ALA A 165 -3.41 -10.18 0.29
CA ALA A 165 -3.44 -10.14 -1.17
C ALA A 165 -4.71 -10.71 -1.84
N LYS A 166 -5.72 -11.22 -1.12
CA LYS A 166 -7.03 -11.60 -1.69
C LYS A 166 -8.00 -10.42 -1.81
N TRP A 167 -7.72 -9.31 -1.12
CA TRP A 167 -8.56 -8.13 -1.12
C TRP A 167 -8.13 -7.13 -2.19
N ARG A 168 -9.09 -6.53 -2.88
CA ARG A 168 -8.88 -5.47 -3.87
C ARG A 168 -9.92 -4.37 -3.66
N LEU A 169 -9.55 -3.15 -4.03
CA LEU A 169 -10.43 -1.98 -4.03
C LEU A 169 -10.58 -1.49 -5.47
N SER A 170 -11.82 -1.34 -5.93
CA SER A 170 -12.16 -0.81 -7.25
C SER A 170 -13.62 -0.40 -7.26
N ASP A 171 -13.98 0.69 -7.92
CA ASP A 171 -15.38 0.99 -8.21
C ASP A 171 -15.89 0.01 -9.28
N VAL A 172 -16.71 -0.96 -8.88
CA VAL A 172 -17.32 -1.95 -9.79
C VAL A 172 -18.78 -1.64 -10.07
N ASN A 173 -19.41 -0.81 -9.25
CA ASN A 173 -20.83 -0.49 -9.34
C ASN A 173 -21.11 0.84 -10.09
N GLY A 174 -20.08 1.68 -10.26
CA GLY A 174 -20.11 2.95 -10.98
C GLY A 174 -20.59 4.15 -10.18
N ASP A 175 -20.52 4.12 -8.85
CA ASP A 175 -20.95 5.22 -7.97
C ASP A 175 -19.84 6.25 -7.69
N GLY A 176 -18.61 5.98 -8.15
CA GLY A 176 -17.46 6.83 -7.95
C GLY A 176 -16.74 6.62 -6.62
N LEU A 177 -17.13 5.63 -5.82
CA LEU A 177 -16.44 5.22 -4.60
C LEU A 177 -15.85 3.80 -4.74
N PRO A 178 -14.77 3.47 -4.02
CA PRO A 178 -14.18 2.14 -4.10
C PRO A 178 -15.06 1.06 -3.45
N ASP A 179 -15.34 -0.01 -4.19
CA ASP A 179 -15.92 -1.24 -3.63
C ASP A 179 -14.83 -2.20 -3.14
N LEU A 180 -15.13 -2.94 -2.07
CA LEU A 180 -14.26 -3.99 -1.55
C LEU A 180 -14.54 -5.34 -2.22
N ILE A 181 -13.51 -5.92 -2.85
CA ILE A 181 -13.59 -7.20 -3.57
C ILE A 181 -12.68 -8.21 -2.85
N LYS A 182 -13.21 -9.41 -2.58
CA LYS A 182 -12.44 -10.54 -2.04
C LYS A 182 -12.45 -11.71 -3.03
N SER A 183 -11.28 -12.26 -3.31
CA SER A 183 -11.18 -13.57 -3.96
C SER A 183 -11.33 -14.68 -2.92
N ASP A 184 -12.32 -15.56 -3.11
CA ASP A 184 -12.51 -16.74 -2.26
C ASP A 184 -12.38 -18.03 -3.08
N THR A 185 -11.70 -19.04 -2.51
CA THR A 185 -11.52 -20.33 -3.17
C THR A 185 -12.62 -21.26 -2.72
N VAL A 186 -13.62 -21.48 -3.58
CA VAL A 186 -14.62 -22.52 -3.33
C VAL A 186 -14.03 -23.88 -3.73
N MET A 187 -13.62 -24.68 -2.74
CA MET A 187 -13.28 -26.08 -2.97
C MET A 187 -14.57 -26.87 -3.21
N TYR A 188 -14.85 -27.26 -4.45
CA TYR A 188 -15.88 -28.26 -4.72
C TYR A 188 -15.33 -29.64 -4.33
N GLU A 189 -15.85 -30.19 -3.23
CA GLU A 189 -15.70 -31.62 -2.97
C GLU A 189 -16.56 -32.36 -4.00
N SER A 190 -15.94 -33.03 -4.98
CA SER A 190 -16.68 -33.91 -5.88
C SER A 190 -17.24 -35.06 -5.03
N GLN A 191 -18.54 -35.05 -4.78
CA GLN A 191 -19.29 -36.19 -4.27
C GLN A 191 -19.26 -37.30 -5.33
N LEU A 192 -18.15 -38.01 -5.46
CA LEU A 192 -18.13 -39.33 -6.09
C LEU A 192 -18.63 -40.34 -5.06
N SER A 193 -19.94 -40.36 -4.83
CA SER A 193 -20.61 -41.53 -4.23
C SER A 193 -20.73 -42.64 -5.27
N GLY A 194 -19.58 -43.20 -5.65
CA GLY A 194 -19.51 -44.37 -6.52
C GLY A 194 -19.59 -45.67 -5.72
N THR A 195 -20.79 -46.11 -5.35
CA THR A 195 -21.06 -47.55 -5.20
C THR A 195 -22.39 -47.88 -5.85
N ASP A 196 -22.38 -47.90 -7.19
CA ASP A 196 -23.35 -48.66 -7.96
C ASP A 196 -22.73 -50.04 -8.19
N THR A 197 -23.08 -51.02 -7.35
CA THR A 197 -22.80 -52.43 -7.62
C THR A 197 -24.11 -53.17 -7.83
N TYR A 198 -24.32 -53.47 -9.12
CA TYR A 198 -25.23 -54.45 -9.69
C TYR A 198 -25.48 -55.66 -8.77
N LYS A 199 -26.75 -56.05 -8.61
CA LYS A 199 -27.12 -57.43 -8.31
C LYS A 199 -27.90 -57.98 -9.49
N ASP A 200 -27.31 -58.96 -10.16
CA ASP A 200 -27.97 -59.78 -11.17
C ASP A 200 -29.06 -60.65 -10.52
N ASP A 201 -30.22 -60.69 -11.16
CA ASP A 201 -31.29 -61.65 -10.90
C ASP A 201 -30.87 -63.05 -11.35
N VAL A 202 -31.04 -64.05 -10.47
CA VAL A 202 -31.33 -65.46 -10.82
C VAL A 202 -32.46 -65.94 -9.93
#